data_AF-A0A3D2IEZ1-F1
#
_entry.id   AF-A0A3D2IEZ1-F1
#
_cell.length_a   1.000
_cell.length_b   1.000
_cell.length_c   1.000
_cell.angle_alpha   90.00
_cell.angle_beta   90.00
_cell.angle_gamma   90.00
#
_symmetry.space_group_name_H-M   'P 1'
#
loop_
_entity.id
_entity.type
_entity.pdbx_description
1 polymer ?
#
loop_
_entity_poly.entity_id
_entity_poly.type
_entity_poly.pdbx_seq_one_letter_code
_entity_poly.pdbx_strand_id
1 'polypeptide(L)'
;RIEKINKLYDEGNRIIFQTARGMGRSDNSYTYAHEAFYELTYQQLKDWGVKFHQLFLGKPAGDIYIDDKGIKDEDFFGNEFCP
;
A
#
# COMPACT_ATOMS: atom_id res chain seq x y z
N ARG A 1 1.46 -9.61 9.04
CA ARG A 1 1.01 -8.37 8.35
C ARG A 1 -0.26 -8.59 7.54
N ILE A 2 -0.30 -9.54 6.59
CA ILE A 2 -1.49 -9.84 5.75
C ILE A 2 -2.74 -10.14 6.57
N GLU A 3 -2.64 -10.99 7.59
CA GLU A 3 -3.79 -11.35 8.45
C GLU A 3 -4.46 -10.13 9.09
N LYS A 4 -3.69 -9.14 9.57
CA LYS A 4 -4.22 -7.90 10.15
C LYS A 4 -5.01 -7.09 9.13
N ILE A 5 -4.52 -7.00 7.89
CA ILE A 5 -5.23 -6.33 6.79
C ILE A 5 -6.51 -7.08 6.44
N ASN A 6 -6.44 -8.41 6.30
CA ASN A 6 -7.59 -9.24 5.97
C ASN A 6 -8.66 -9.19 7.05
N LYS A 7 -8.26 -9.15 8.33
CA LYS A 7 -9.19 -8.94 9.45
C LYS A 7 -9.93 -7.61 9.33
N LEU A 8 -9.22 -6.51 9.06
CA LEU A 8 -9.86 -5.19 8.87
C LEU A 8 -10.83 -5.19 7.69
N TYR A 9 -10.46 -5.83 6.59
CA TYR A 9 -11.35 -6.02 5.44
C TYR A 9 -12.63 -6.75 5.86
N ASP A 10 -12.50 -7.87 6.58
CA ASP A 10 -13.62 -8.69 7.03
C ASP A 10 -14.51 -7.99 8.08
N GLU A 11 -13.95 -7.03 8.83
CA GLU A 11 -14.67 -6.12 9.74
C GLU A 11 -15.40 -4.98 9.02
N GLY A 12 -15.33 -4.91 7.68
CA GLY A 12 -16.03 -3.92 6.86
C GLY A 12 -15.22 -2.68 6.50
N ASN A 13 -13.93 -2.65 6.80
CA ASN A 13 -13.08 -1.52 6.41
C ASN A 13 -12.74 -1.55 4.92
N ARG A 14 -12.73 -0.38 4.29
CA ARG A 14 -12.29 -0.24 2.90
C ARG A 14 -10.76 -0.20 2.81
N ILE A 15 -10.17 -1.31 2.39
CA ILE A 15 -8.72 -1.43 2.17
C ILE A 15 -8.33 -0.89 0.78
N ILE A 16 -7.48 0.13 0.74
CA ILE A 16 -6.90 0.73 -0.47
C ILE A 16 -5.38 0.68 -0.37
N PHE A 17 -4.70 0.09 -1.36
CA PHE A 17 -3.25 0.16 -1.48
C PHE A 17 -2.85 1.36 -2.32
N GLN A 18 -1.94 2.18 -1.80
CA GLN A 18 -1.30 3.26 -2.53
C GLN A 18 0.23 3.08 -2.45
N THR A 19 0.90 2.90 -3.59
CA THR A 19 2.33 2.55 -3.62
C THR A 19 3.17 3.45 -4.51
N ALA A 20 4.42 3.67 -4.10
CA ALA A 20 5.45 4.40 -4.85
C ALA A 20 6.27 3.48 -5.76
N ARG A 21 5.86 2.21 -5.91
CA ARG A 21 6.56 1.26 -6.78
C ARG A 21 6.65 1.82 -8.20
N GLY A 22 7.87 1.83 -8.74
CA GLY A 22 8.19 2.39 -10.06
C GLY A 22 8.57 3.87 -10.03
N MET A 23 8.09 4.65 -9.06
CA MET A 23 8.18 6.11 -9.07
C MET A 23 9.62 6.63 -8.90
N GLY A 24 10.41 6.00 -8.03
CA GLY A 24 11.84 6.35 -7.87
C GLY A 24 12.72 5.97 -9.06
N ARG A 25 12.22 5.12 -9.98
CA ARG A 25 12.93 4.70 -11.19
C ARG A 25 12.58 5.56 -12.41
N SER A 26 11.58 6.42 -12.29
CA SER A 26 10.95 7.10 -13.41
C SER A 26 10.76 8.59 -13.19
N ASP A 27 11.54 9.18 -12.29
CA ASP A 27 11.42 10.59 -11.89
C ASP A 27 9.97 10.97 -11.56
N ASN A 28 9.31 10.13 -10.75
CA ASN A 28 7.91 10.27 -10.38
C ASN A 28 6.89 10.27 -11.53
N SER A 29 7.23 9.67 -12.69
CA SER A 29 6.27 9.47 -13.77
C SER A 29 5.21 8.42 -13.39
N TYR A 30 3.98 8.88 -13.15
CA TYR A 30 2.81 8.03 -12.91
C TYR A 30 2.58 7.05 -14.05
N THR A 31 2.59 7.53 -15.30
CA THR A 31 2.31 6.72 -16.49
C THR A 31 3.26 5.54 -16.57
N TYR A 32 4.56 5.79 -16.41
CA TYR A 32 5.56 4.72 -16.41
C TYR A 32 5.32 3.73 -15.27
N ALA A 33 5.08 4.22 -14.04
CA ALA A 33 4.88 3.34 -12.90
C ALA A 33 3.65 2.42 -13.11
N HIS A 34 2.56 2.99 -13.63
CA HIS A 34 1.34 2.24 -13.89
C HIS A 34 1.54 1.18 -14.98
N GLU A 35 2.07 1.56 -16.14
CA GLU A 35 2.30 0.65 -17.27
C GLU A 35 3.27 -0.49 -16.91
N ALA A 36 4.33 -0.19 -16.17
CA ALA A 36 5.37 -1.18 -15.86
C ALA A 36 5.03 -2.07 -14.66
N PHE A 37 4.25 -1.59 -13.68
CA PHE A 37 4.13 -2.28 -12.39
C PHE A 37 2.72 -2.55 -11.90
N TYR A 38 1.65 -2.04 -12.55
CA TYR A 38 0.29 -2.27 -12.05
C TYR A 38 -0.06 -3.76 -12.00
N GLU A 39 -0.03 -4.43 -13.15
CA GLU A 39 -0.42 -5.84 -13.25
C GLU A 39 0.44 -6.76 -12.38
N LEU A 40 1.77 -6.55 -12.40
CA LEU A 40 2.69 -7.30 -11.53
C LEU A 40 2.32 -7.14 -10.06
N THR A 41 2.03 -5.93 -9.61
CA THR A 41 1.71 -5.65 -8.20
C THR A 41 0.34 -6.20 -7.84
N TYR A 42 -0.64 -6.07 -8.73
CA TYR A 42 -1.97 -6.61 -8.54
C TYR A 42 -1.91 -8.13 -8.37
N GLN A 43 -1.23 -8.84 -9.27
CA GLN A 43 -1.10 -10.30 -9.19
C GLN A 43 -0.36 -10.73 -7.91
N GLN A 44 0.73 -10.05 -7.54
CA GLN A 44 1.41 -10.34 -6.28
C GLN A 44 0.49 -10.23 -5.06
N LEU A 45 -0.34 -9.18 -4.96
CA LEU A 45 -1.29 -9.03 -3.86
C LEU A 45 -2.34 -10.15 -3.85
N LYS A 46 -2.78 -10.59 -5.03
CA LYS A 46 -3.73 -11.70 -5.20
C LYS A 46 -3.11 -13.03 -4.81
N ASP A 47 -1.89 -13.30 -5.27
CA ASP A 47 -1.13 -14.52 -4.96
C ASP A 47 -0.82 -14.64 -3.47
N TRP A 48 -0.56 -13.51 -2.80
CA TRP A 48 -0.39 -13.46 -1.35
C TRP A 48 -1.70 -13.61 -0.56
N GLY A 49 -2.86 -13.63 -1.23
CA GLY A 49 -4.15 -13.79 -0.58
C GLY A 49 -4.59 -12.57 0.25
N VAL A 50 -4.11 -11.37 -0.09
CA VAL A 50 -4.56 -10.13 0.57
C VAL A 50 -5.92 -9.70 0.01
N LYS A 51 -6.86 -9.36 0.91
CA LYS A 51 -8.17 -8.79 0.56
C LYS A 51 -8.06 -7.27 0.46
N PHE A 52 -8.45 -6.70 -0.68
CA PHE A 52 -8.41 -5.26 -0.91
C PHE A 52 -9.45 -4.82 -1.95
N HIS A 53 -9.78 -3.53 -1.93
CA HIS A 53 -10.78 -2.93 -2.83
C HIS A 53 -10.13 -2.22 -4.02
N GLN A 54 -9.00 -1.54 -3.79
CA GLN A 54 -8.32 -0.74 -4.82
C GLN A 54 -6.80 -0.81 -4.66
N LEU A 55 -6.11 -0.73 -5.80
CA LEU A 55 -4.67 -0.53 -5.90
C LEU A 55 -4.42 0.71 -6.74
N PHE A 56 -3.69 1.68 -6.18
CA PHE A 56 -3.21 2.87 -6.86
C PHE A 56 -1.68 2.87 -6.88
N LEU A 57 -1.12 3.04 -8.06
CA LEU A 57 0.28 3.41 -8.24
C LEU A 57 0.38 4.94 -8.37
N GLY A 58 1.57 5.50 -8.20
CA GLY A 58 1.78 6.94 -8.34
C GLY A 58 1.97 7.71 -7.05
N LYS A 59 2.12 7.06 -5.89
CA LYS A 59 2.58 7.77 -4.70
C LYS A 59 4.00 8.30 -4.96
N PRO A 60 4.31 9.59 -4.77
CA PRO A 60 5.65 10.10 -5.01
C PRO A 60 6.75 9.28 -4.29
N ALA A 61 7.94 9.20 -4.85
CA ALA A 61 9.11 8.64 -4.17
C ALA A 61 9.77 9.72 -3.30
N GLY A 62 9.01 10.29 -2.36
CA GLY A 62 9.50 11.32 -1.43
C GLY A 62 10.34 10.74 -0.29
N ASP A 63 11.29 11.53 0.20
CA ASP A 63 12.16 11.15 1.33
C ASP A 63 11.40 11.12 2.66
N ILE A 64 10.47 12.06 2.86
CA ILE A 64 9.67 12.22 4.08
C ILE A 64 8.22 12.54 3.71
N TYR A 65 7.29 11.97 4.48
CA TYR A 65 5.86 12.27 4.44
C TYR A 65 5.43 12.88 5.76
N ILE A 66 4.70 14.00 5.72
CA ILE A 66 4.10 14.63 6.90
C ILE A 66 2.59 14.57 6.72
N ASP A 67 1.91 13.82 7.58
CA ASP A 67 0.48 13.55 7.49
C ASP A 67 -0.05 13.36 8.92
N ASP A 68 -1.09 14.11 9.31
CA ASP A 68 -1.69 14.06 10.65
C ASP A 68 -2.45 12.74 10.91
N LYS A 69 -2.79 12.01 9.85
CA LYS A 69 -3.44 10.68 9.91
C LYS A 69 -2.47 9.56 9.54
N GLY A 70 -1.22 9.88 9.21
CA GLY A 70 -0.20 8.91 8.86
C GLY A 70 0.23 8.09 10.08
N ILE A 71 0.35 6.77 9.89
CA ILE A 71 0.98 5.87 10.86
C ILE A 71 2.11 5.11 10.16
N LYS A 72 3.24 4.94 10.84
CA LYS A 72 4.36 4.15 10.33
C LYS A 72 3.95 2.67 10.27
N ASP A 73 4.45 1.93 9.28
CA ASP A 73 4.04 0.54 9.12
C ASP A 73 4.51 -0.34 10.27
N GLU A 74 5.69 -0.10 10.85
CA GLU A 74 6.12 -0.83 12.04
C GLU A 74 5.23 -0.58 13.25
N ASP A 75 4.75 0.66 13.44
CA ASP A 75 3.82 0.98 14.54
C ASP A 75 2.45 0.34 14.29
N PHE A 76 1.95 0.40 13.06
CA PHE A 76 0.67 -0.21 12.70
C PHE A 76 0.70 -1.74 12.77
N PHE A 77 1.79 -2.40 12.36
CA PHE A 77 1.91 -3.86 12.37
C PHE A 77 2.54 -4.43 13.63
N GLY A 78 3.15 -3.59 14.47
CA GLY A 78 3.68 -3.96 15.77
C GLY A 78 2.58 -4.35 16.76
N ASN A 79 2.97 -5.08 17.80
CA ASN A 79 2.08 -5.45 18.91
C ASN A 79 2.02 -4.37 20.02
N GLU A 80 2.65 -3.21 19.83
CA GLU A 80 2.80 -2.19 20.87
C GLU A 80 1.87 -0.98 20.73
N PHE A 81 0.65 -1.18 20.24
CA PHE A 81 -0.45 -0.27 20.56
C PHE A 81 -1.74 -1.06 20.82
N CYS A 82 -1.96 -1.31 22.10
CA CYS A 82 -3.26 -1.26 22.78
C CYS A 82 -3.18 0.03 23.62
N PRO A 83 -4.14 0.96 23.54
CA PRO A 83 -5.56 0.69 23.71
C PRO A 83 -6.41 0.84 22.44
#